data_AF-A0A9P7FVT7-F1
#
_entry.id   AF-A0A9P7FVT7-F1
#
_cell.length_a   1.000
_cell.length_b   1.000
_cell.length_c   1.000
_cell.angle_alpha   90.00
_cell.angle_beta   90.00
_cell.angle_gamma   90.00
#
_symmetry.space_group_name_H-M   'P 1'
#
loop_
_entity.id
_entity.type
_entity.pdbx_description
1 polymer ?
#
loop_
_entity_poly.entity_id
_entity_poly.type
_entity_poly.pdbx_seq_one_letter_code
_entity_poly.pdbx_strand_id
1 'polypeptide(L)'
;MAIETDTSITTSLLTLLNVSATKAGKRKLPDPEFIPAEKLNKRKSARFSDSEPTVSKDANEPKEGAEVEGNPRNDDVHDDVDGAGVCFAYCWWRRKNDAKVIAVDSYERHFGLNPVNLTEEARASVDGRSWKISKQKNGKLGSTVLSLPTTSKVTNTEEKARIDILERLRTPFQSRQSKQSQEQIEMQNDLLSTLSLRRDLYLTSVPLESRKATREAIALHAVNHVTKKRRRVLKNNDRLAHAAKTNPNAEPPEDIQDQGFTRPSVLVLLPFRSAALDWFSAITVHTPSPIFQIENQARFASEYGLPQGVIDKLAEAEPGTYPRDHMETFKGNVDDNFRVGIKMTRKSVKMFAEFYSCDIIMASPLGLRRSIEKEK
;
A
#
# COMPACT_ATOMS: atom_id res chain seq x y z
N MET A 1 -39.36 3.28 5.01
CA MET A 1 -39.03 1.97 4.40
C MET A 1 -38.91 2.16 2.90
N ALA A 2 -37.70 2.30 2.34
CA ALA A 2 -37.46 2.47 0.89
C ALA A 2 -35.94 2.42 0.54
N ILE A 3 -35.22 1.36 0.96
CA ILE A 3 -33.79 1.15 0.63
C ILE A 3 -33.57 -0.36 0.39
N GLU A 4 -32.49 -0.73 -0.32
CA GLU A 4 -31.88 -2.08 -0.45
C GLU A 4 -32.31 -3.02 -1.61
N THR A 5 -33.32 -2.74 -2.43
CA THR A 5 -33.66 -3.62 -3.58
C THR A 5 -32.76 -3.45 -4.80
N ASP A 6 -32.31 -2.23 -5.08
CA ASP A 6 -31.75 -1.84 -6.39
C ASP A 6 -30.36 -2.46 -6.67
N THR A 7 -29.53 -2.59 -5.63
CA THR A 7 -28.18 -3.18 -5.70
C THR A 7 -28.20 -4.69 -5.96
N SER A 8 -29.24 -5.40 -5.54
CA SER A 8 -29.42 -6.81 -5.84
C SER A 8 -29.74 -7.02 -7.32
N ILE A 9 -30.63 -6.19 -7.87
CA ILE A 9 -31.05 -6.28 -9.28
C ILE A 9 -29.88 -5.93 -10.21
N THR A 10 -29.12 -4.87 -9.94
CA THR A 10 -27.94 -4.53 -10.76
C THR A 10 -26.85 -5.61 -10.70
N THR A 11 -26.57 -6.16 -9.52
CA THR A 11 -25.58 -7.25 -9.37
C THR A 11 -26.00 -8.49 -10.16
N SER A 12 -27.28 -8.89 -10.10
CA SER A 12 -27.83 -10.01 -10.87
C SER A 12 -27.86 -9.77 -12.39
N LEU A 13 -28.04 -8.51 -12.83
CA LEU A 13 -27.94 -8.17 -14.25
C LEU A 13 -26.48 -8.23 -14.74
N LEU A 14 -25.52 -7.78 -13.95
CA LEU A 14 -24.10 -7.80 -14.30
C LEU A 14 -23.54 -9.23 -14.42
N THR A 15 -23.90 -10.15 -13.52
CA THR A 15 -23.50 -11.56 -13.65
C THR A 15 -24.11 -12.25 -14.87
N LEU A 16 -25.30 -11.84 -15.31
CA LEU A 16 -25.89 -12.30 -16.58
C LEU A 16 -25.21 -11.66 -17.80
N LEU A 17 -24.82 -10.37 -17.71
CA LEU A 17 -24.16 -9.65 -18.81
C LEU A 17 -22.79 -10.24 -19.15
N ASN A 18 -21.97 -10.63 -18.16
CA ASN A 18 -20.67 -11.30 -18.38
C ASN A 18 -20.78 -12.54 -19.29
N VAL A 19 -21.84 -13.33 -19.11
CA VAL A 19 -22.11 -14.54 -19.90
C VAL A 19 -22.67 -14.19 -21.30
N SER A 20 -23.37 -13.06 -21.42
CA SER A 20 -23.89 -12.60 -22.72
C SER A 20 -22.79 -12.03 -23.64
N ALA A 21 -21.80 -11.32 -23.06
CA ALA A 21 -20.68 -10.73 -23.78
C ALA A 21 -19.68 -11.79 -24.32
N THR A 22 -19.72 -13.00 -23.76
CA THR A 22 -18.80 -14.10 -24.06
C THR A 22 -19.46 -15.27 -24.83
N LYS A 23 -20.68 -15.06 -25.37
CA LYS A 23 -21.39 -16.05 -26.18
C LYS A 23 -20.49 -16.53 -27.33
N ALA A 24 -20.22 -17.83 -27.39
CA ALA A 24 -19.23 -18.47 -28.27
C ALA A 24 -19.62 -18.53 -29.78
N GLY A 25 -20.03 -17.39 -30.35
CA GLY A 25 -20.18 -17.21 -31.79
C GLY A 25 -18.80 -17.15 -32.45
N LYS A 26 -18.56 -18.02 -33.44
CA LYS A 26 -17.26 -18.30 -34.07
C LYS A 26 -16.64 -17.08 -34.80
N ARG A 27 -16.14 -16.08 -34.07
CA ARG A 27 -15.16 -15.13 -34.59
C ARG A 27 -13.76 -15.73 -34.46
N LYS A 28 -13.34 -16.48 -35.47
CA LYS A 28 -11.91 -16.66 -35.71
C LYS A 28 -11.32 -15.27 -35.96
N LEU A 29 -10.37 -14.83 -35.14
CA LEU A 29 -9.38 -13.88 -35.63
C LEU A 29 -8.65 -14.58 -36.80
N PRO A 30 -8.43 -13.94 -37.95
CA PRO A 30 -7.33 -14.36 -38.80
C PRO A 30 -6.05 -14.16 -37.99
N ASP A 31 -5.15 -15.14 -37.99
CA ASP A 31 -3.81 -14.95 -37.42
C ASP A 31 -3.14 -13.78 -38.14
N PRO A 32 -2.78 -12.69 -37.44
CA PRO A 32 -2.01 -11.63 -38.07
C PRO A 32 -0.64 -12.21 -38.43
N GLU A 33 -0.23 -12.06 -39.69
CA GLU A 33 1.11 -12.46 -40.12
C GLU A 33 2.16 -11.85 -39.20
N PHE A 34 3.17 -12.63 -38.81
CA PHE A 34 4.21 -12.20 -37.89
C PHE A 34 5.09 -11.13 -38.54
N ILE A 35 4.69 -9.86 -38.41
CA ILE A 35 5.52 -8.71 -38.76
C ILE A 35 6.65 -8.62 -37.71
N PRO A 36 7.93 -8.86 -38.09
CA PRO A 36 9.02 -8.79 -37.13
C PRO A 36 9.22 -7.33 -36.71
N ALA A 37 9.17 -7.05 -35.41
CA ALA A 37 9.33 -5.69 -34.90
C ALA A 37 10.69 -5.11 -35.32
N GLU A 38 10.66 -3.93 -35.97
CA GLU A 38 11.87 -3.25 -36.43
C GLU A 38 12.78 -2.90 -35.25
N LYS A 39 14.09 -3.15 -35.40
CA LYS A 39 15.04 -3.13 -34.27
C LYS A 39 15.40 -1.70 -33.86
N LEU A 40 14.60 -1.10 -32.99
CA LEU A 40 14.88 0.18 -32.36
C LEU A 40 16.23 0.17 -31.62
N ASN A 41 17.23 0.75 -32.28
CA ASN A 41 18.49 1.29 -31.78
C ASN A 41 19.44 0.40 -30.95
N LYS A 42 20.72 0.43 -31.36
CA LYS A 42 21.84 -0.34 -30.77
C LYS A 42 22.07 0.03 -29.29
N ARG A 43 21.56 -0.76 -28.35
CA ARG A 43 22.05 -0.73 -26.95
C ARG A 43 23.46 -1.30 -26.90
N LYS A 44 24.43 -0.51 -26.43
CA LYS A 44 25.79 -0.99 -26.11
C LYS A 44 25.72 -2.09 -25.05
N SER A 45 26.50 -3.16 -25.23
CA SER A 45 26.68 -4.20 -24.23
C SER A 45 27.63 -3.72 -23.12
N ALA A 46 27.12 -3.62 -21.89
CA ALA A 46 27.94 -3.45 -20.70
C ALA A 46 28.36 -4.81 -20.13
N ARG A 47 29.60 -4.94 -19.67
CA ARG A 47 30.14 -6.15 -19.01
C ARG A 47 29.83 -6.15 -17.51
N PHE A 48 29.93 -7.33 -16.90
CA PHE A 48 29.93 -7.52 -15.44
C PHE A 48 31.37 -7.50 -14.89
N SER A 49 31.55 -7.06 -13.65
CA SER A 49 32.76 -7.21 -12.83
C SER A 49 32.42 -6.93 -11.36
N ASP A 50 33.02 -7.68 -10.43
CA ASP A 50 32.69 -7.63 -8.99
C ASP A 50 33.56 -6.64 -8.16
N SER A 51 33.11 -6.45 -6.92
CA SER A 51 33.61 -5.64 -5.77
C SER A 51 35.06 -5.08 -5.72
N GLU A 52 35.13 -3.74 -5.59
CA GLU A 52 35.76 -2.91 -4.50
C GLU A 52 37.27 -3.07 -4.11
N PRO A 53 37.94 -2.11 -3.39
CA PRO A 53 37.40 -1.04 -2.51
C PRO A 53 38.03 0.40 -2.50
N THR A 54 37.22 1.40 -2.06
CA THR A 54 37.51 2.59 -1.19
C THR A 54 38.55 3.71 -1.50
N VAL A 55 38.17 4.99 -1.26
CA VAL A 55 38.72 6.00 -0.26
C VAL A 55 38.62 7.51 -0.67
N SER A 56 37.82 8.32 0.06
CA SER A 56 37.92 9.81 0.30
C SER A 56 37.69 10.81 -0.88
N LYS A 57 37.36 12.12 -0.73
CA LYS A 57 36.85 13.00 0.38
C LYS A 57 36.36 14.38 -0.17
N ASP A 58 35.46 15.07 0.56
CA ASP A 58 35.23 16.56 0.75
C ASP A 58 35.17 17.55 -0.47
N ALA A 59 34.45 18.70 -0.50
CA ALA A 59 33.31 19.29 0.25
C ALA A 59 32.75 20.62 -0.40
N ASN A 60 31.60 21.12 0.09
CA ASN A 60 31.00 22.50 0.03
C ASN A 60 30.41 23.13 -1.27
N GLU A 61 29.07 23.31 -1.29
CA GLU A 61 28.24 24.56 -1.14
C GLU A 61 28.79 25.99 -1.47
N PRO A 62 27.95 27.07 -1.69
CA PRO A 62 26.59 27.30 -1.12
C PRO A 62 25.49 28.12 -1.93
N LYS A 63 24.23 28.12 -1.41
CA LYS A 63 23.18 29.21 -1.38
C LYS A 63 22.54 29.76 -2.69
N GLU A 64 21.33 30.37 -2.77
CA GLU A 64 20.09 30.60 -1.93
C GLU A 64 18.93 31.07 -2.88
N GLY A 65 17.64 31.33 -2.54
CA GLY A 65 16.83 31.31 -1.29
C GLY A 65 15.46 32.04 -1.46
N ALA A 66 14.57 32.03 -0.44
CA ALA A 66 13.28 32.79 -0.29
C ALA A 66 12.07 32.39 -1.21
N GLU A 67 10.75 32.55 -0.89
CA GLU A 67 10.02 32.96 0.34
C GLU A 67 8.52 32.44 0.39
N VAL A 68 7.73 32.89 1.39
CA VAL A 68 6.35 32.47 1.83
C VAL A 68 5.19 32.72 0.81
N GLU A 69 3.94 32.23 0.92
CA GLU A 69 3.06 31.73 2.03
C GLU A 69 2.35 30.37 1.71
N GLY A 70 1.35 29.79 2.41
CA GLY A 70 0.45 30.25 3.49
C GLY A 70 -0.51 29.15 4.06
N ASN A 71 -1.63 29.54 4.70
CA ASN A 71 -2.52 28.64 5.50
C ASN A 71 -4.04 28.80 5.16
N PRO A 72 -4.93 27.78 5.31
CA PRO A 72 -5.74 27.71 6.54
C PRO A 72 -6.26 26.32 7.04
N ARG A 73 -6.11 26.11 8.36
CA ARG A 73 -7.09 25.55 9.35
C ARG A 73 -7.40 24.03 9.41
N ASN A 74 -7.66 23.61 10.66
CA ASN A 74 -8.13 22.29 11.08
C ASN A 74 -9.63 22.31 11.41
N ASP A 75 -10.25 21.12 11.48
CA ASP A 75 -11.39 20.83 12.35
C ASP A 75 -11.07 19.57 13.20
N ASP A 76 -11.28 19.63 14.51
CA ASP A 76 -10.95 18.56 15.46
C ASP A 76 -12.13 17.61 15.71
N VAL A 77 -11.84 16.30 15.80
CA VAL A 77 -12.78 15.29 16.30
C VAL A 77 -12.07 14.33 17.26
N HIS A 78 -12.62 14.14 18.45
CA HIS A 78 -12.08 13.25 19.48
C HIS A 78 -11.98 11.78 19.02
N ASP A 79 -10.86 11.14 19.37
CA ASP A 79 -10.67 9.68 19.44
C ASP A 79 -10.30 9.36 20.92
N ASP A 80 -10.80 8.25 21.47
CA ASP A 80 -10.91 8.04 22.92
C ASP A 80 -9.59 7.98 23.73
N VAL A 81 -9.66 8.48 24.98
CA VAL A 81 -8.52 8.61 25.89
C VAL A 81 -8.44 7.44 26.88
N ASP A 82 -7.44 6.58 26.68
CA ASP A 82 -7.10 5.47 27.60
C ASP A 82 -5.57 5.49 27.90
N GLY A 83 -5.04 6.68 28.16
CA GLY A 83 -3.59 6.96 28.15
C GLY A 83 -2.81 6.69 29.44
N ALA A 84 -3.47 6.74 30.61
CA ALA A 84 -2.79 6.85 31.91
C ALA A 84 -1.84 5.68 32.23
N GLY A 85 -2.29 4.43 32.02
CA GLY A 85 -1.52 3.24 32.39
C GLY A 85 -0.31 2.93 31.51
N VAL A 86 -0.23 3.50 30.29
CA VAL A 86 0.80 3.13 29.31
C VAL A 86 2.07 3.99 29.45
N CYS A 87 1.93 5.25 29.83
CA CYS A 87 3.04 6.21 29.93
C CYS A 87 4.11 5.74 30.93
N PHE A 88 3.69 5.33 32.14
CA PHE A 88 4.61 4.94 33.22
C PHE A 88 5.50 3.74 32.85
N ALA A 89 4.93 2.71 32.21
CA ALA A 89 5.67 1.53 31.78
C ALA A 89 6.70 1.85 30.68
N TYR A 90 6.37 2.76 29.76
CA TYR A 90 7.26 3.10 28.64
C TYR A 90 8.39 4.06 29.04
N CYS A 91 8.15 4.97 30.00
CA CYS A 91 9.19 5.80 30.61
C CYS A 91 10.28 4.96 31.28
N TRP A 92 9.93 3.84 31.92
CA TRP A 92 10.91 2.92 32.50
C TRP A 92 11.72 2.16 31.45
N TRP A 93 11.08 1.75 30.34
CA TRP A 93 11.75 1.03 29.24
C TRP A 93 12.80 1.90 28.50
N ARG A 94 12.54 3.19 28.32
CA ARG A 94 13.48 4.12 27.67
C ARG A 94 14.79 4.22 28.48
N ARG A 95 14.70 4.38 29.80
CA ARG A 95 15.83 4.59 30.73
C ARG A 95 16.85 3.43 30.81
N LYS A 96 16.63 2.31 30.14
CA LYS A 96 17.52 1.13 30.12
C LYS A 96 18.09 0.77 28.75
N ASN A 97 17.77 1.50 27.67
CA ASN A 97 18.12 1.10 26.30
C ASN A 97 18.98 2.12 25.51
N ASP A 98 19.37 3.25 26.10
CA ASP A 98 20.19 4.29 25.47
C ASP A 98 21.69 3.88 25.29
N ALA A 99 21.96 2.60 25.01
CA ALA A 99 23.30 2.00 24.88
C ALA A 99 23.44 0.98 23.72
N LYS A 100 22.50 0.96 22.77
CA LYS A 100 22.66 0.29 21.47
C LYS A 100 22.20 1.21 20.34
N VAL A 101 23.04 1.33 19.30
CA VAL A 101 22.73 2.11 18.10
C VAL A 101 21.46 1.56 17.47
N ILE A 102 20.35 2.31 17.59
CA ILE A 102 19.10 1.99 16.90
C ILE A 102 19.33 2.28 15.42
N ALA A 103 19.40 1.22 14.61
CA ALA A 103 19.40 1.38 13.16
C ALA A 103 18.14 2.15 12.75
N VAL A 104 18.33 3.36 12.23
CA VAL A 104 17.25 4.33 11.96
C VAL A 104 16.13 3.66 11.17
N ASP A 105 14.92 3.68 11.74
CA ASP A 105 13.72 3.06 11.18
C ASP A 105 13.56 3.46 9.71
N SER A 106 13.31 2.48 8.84
CA SER A 106 13.08 2.72 7.41
C SER A 106 11.86 3.61 7.15
N TYR A 107 10.92 3.72 8.09
CA TYR A 107 9.89 4.75 8.11
C TYR A 107 10.50 6.16 8.28
N GLU A 108 11.39 6.36 9.26
CA GLU A 108 11.97 7.68 9.57
C GLU A 108 12.96 8.14 8.48
N ARG A 109 13.64 7.22 7.79
CA ARG A 109 14.51 7.54 6.65
C ARG A 109 13.77 8.19 5.46
N HIS A 110 12.44 8.05 5.39
CA HIS A 110 11.61 8.47 4.27
C HIS A 110 10.50 9.47 4.68
N PHE A 111 9.87 9.26 5.84
CA PHE A 111 8.82 10.10 6.43
C PHE A 111 9.27 10.80 7.72
N GLY A 112 10.58 10.98 7.90
CA GLY A 112 11.16 11.83 8.94
C GLY A 112 11.53 13.21 8.41
N LEU A 113 12.02 14.07 9.30
CA LEU A 113 12.32 15.49 9.02
C LEU A 113 13.50 15.66 8.05
N ASN A 114 14.43 14.71 8.05
CA ASN A 114 15.61 14.67 7.17
C ASN A 114 15.55 13.43 6.26
N PRO A 115 14.67 13.40 5.25
CA PRO A 115 14.47 12.26 4.36
C PRO A 115 15.66 12.09 3.40
N VAL A 116 16.29 10.92 3.41
CA VAL A 116 17.53 10.65 2.63
C VAL A 116 17.33 10.81 1.11
N ASN A 117 16.09 10.62 0.64
CA ASN A 117 15.77 10.52 -0.78
C ASN A 117 15.09 11.77 -1.37
N LEU A 118 14.72 12.76 -0.54
CA LEU A 118 13.98 13.96 -0.98
C LEU A 118 14.84 15.23 -0.92
N THR A 119 16.12 15.10 -1.25
CA THR A 119 17.03 16.25 -1.38
C THR A 119 16.69 17.11 -2.59
N GLU A 120 17.07 18.38 -2.56
CA GLU A 120 16.90 19.29 -3.70
C GLU A 120 17.70 18.83 -4.93
N GLU A 121 18.91 18.29 -4.72
CA GLU A 121 19.73 17.65 -5.77
C GLU A 121 18.96 16.52 -6.49
N ALA A 122 18.17 15.74 -5.75
CA ALA A 122 17.37 14.65 -6.28
C ALA A 122 16.13 15.18 -7.01
N ARG A 123 15.45 16.19 -6.44
CA ARG A 123 14.31 16.88 -7.07
C ARG A 123 14.68 17.47 -8.43
N ALA A 124 15.74 18.28 -8.48
CA ALA A 124 16.24 18.87 -9.73
C ALA A 124 16.63 17.81 -10.78
N SER A 125 17.14 16.65 -10.34
CA SER A 125 17.40 15.51 -11.24
C SER A 125 16.12 14.84 -11.75
N VAL A 126 15.06 14.75 -10.96
CA VAL A 126 13.74 14.25 -11.41
C VAL A 126 13.12 15.20 -12.42
N ASP A 127 13.09 16.50 -12.13
CA ASP A 127 12.54 17.55 -13.00
C ASP A 127 13.32 17.64 -14.31
N GLY A 128 14.65 17.61 -14.24
CA GLY A 128 15.57 17.47 -15.37
C GLY A 128 15.61 16.09 -16.02
N ARG A 129 14.67 15.19 -15.68
CA ARG A 129 14.49 13.83 -16.24
C ARG A 129 15.79 12.99 -16.28
N SER A 130 16.69 13.22 -15.34
CA SER A 130 18.05 12.71 -15.29
C SER A 130 18.13 11.47 -14.38
N TRP A 131 18.01 10.31 -14.99
CA TRP A 131 17.89 9.02 -14.30
C TRP A 131 19.07 8.07 -14.58
N LYS A 132 19.69 7.59 -13.50
CA LYS A 132 20.67 6.49 -13.50
C LYS A 132 19.91 5.16 -13.48
N ILE A 133 19.87 4.49 -14.63
CA ILE A 133 19.23 3.17 -14.79
C ILE A 133 20.24 2.06 -14.50
N SER A 134 19.89 1.13 -13.61
CA SER A 134 20.65 -0.09 -13.32
C SER A 134 19.78 -1.34 -13.42
N LYS A 135 20.41 -2.52 -13.56
CA LYS A 135 19.75 -3.83 -13.51
C LYS A 135 20.18 -4.58 -12.25
N GLN A 136 19.25 -5.26 -11.62
CA GLN A 136 19.51 -6.06 -10.40
C GLN A 136 18.59 -7.30 -10.37
N LYS A 137 18.75 -8.14 -9.34
CA LYS A 137 17.92 -9.34 -9.13
C LYS A 137 17.31 -9.32 -7.72
N ASN A 138 15.99 -9.23 -7.64
CA ASN A 138 15.21 -9.16 -6.39
C ASN A 138 14.65 -10.55 -6.04
N GLY A 139 15.53 -11.54 -5.85
CA GLY A 139 15.15 -12.91 -5.48
C GLY A 139 14.12 -13.53 -6.43
N LYS A 140 12.95 -13.93 -5.90
CA LYS A 140 11.80 -14.49 -6.62
C LYS A 140 11.02 -13.46 -7.46
N LEU A 141 11.21 -12.14 -7.27
CA LEU A 141 10.71 -11.12 -8.20
C LEU A 141 11.52 -11.08 -9.51
N GLY A 142 12.63 -11.84 -9.59
CA GLY A 142 13.44 -11.97 -10.79
C GLY A 142 14.32 -10.75 -11.06
N SER A 143 14.57 -10.46 -12.35
CA SER A 143 15.40 -9.33 -12.77
C SER A 143 14.58 -8.04 -12.83
N THR A 144 14.96 -7.04 -12.02
CA THR A 144 14.31 -5.72 -12.02
C THR A 144 15.20 -4.67 -12.68
N VAL A 145 14.56 -3.60 -13.15
CA VAL A 145 15.22 -2.39 -13.64
C VAL A 145 15.00 -1.30 -12.59
N LEU A 146 16.09 -0.82 -11.98
CA LEU A 146 16.05 0.21 -10.96
C LEU A 146 16.41 1.56 -11.61
N SER A 147 15.53 2.54 -11.45
CA SER A 147 15.74 3.93 -11.88
C SER A 147 15.91 4.80 -10.64
N LEU A 148 17.03 5.51 -10.53
CA LEU A 148 17.30 6.48 -9.46
C LEU A 148 17.69 7.84 -10.07
N PRO A 149 17.40 8.98 -9.41
CA PRO A 149 17.92 10.27 -9.85
C PRO A 149 19.45 10.27 -9.89
N THR A 150 20.07 10.89 -10.90
CA THR A 150 21.54 10.79 -11.11
C THR A 150 22.37 11.22 -9.89
N THR A 151 21.88 12.20 -9.11
CA THR A 151 22.48 12.73 -7.88
C THR A 151 22.26 11.87 -6.63
N SER A 152 21.46 10.80 -6.69
CA SER A 152 21.08 10.05 -5.49
C SER A 152 22.31 9.41 -4.83
N LYS A 153 22.61 9.82 -3.59
CA LYS A 153 23.72 9.29 -2.77
C LYS A 153 23.49 7.85 -2.28
N VAL A 154 22.38 7.23 -2.65
CA VAL A 154 21.96 5.88 -2.26
C VAL A 154 22.65 4.82 -3.12
N THR A 155 23.41 3.94 -2.47
CA THR A 155 24.14 2.81 -3.06
C THR A 155 23.30 1.52 -3.01
N ASN A 156 23.19 0.81 -4.14
CA ASN A 156 22.38 -0.43 -4.26
C ASN A 156 22.78 -1.53 -3.25
N THR A 157 24.02 -1.53 -2.75
CA THR A 157 24.59 -2.58 -1.90
C THR A 157 24.07 -2.56 -0.46
N GLU A 158 23.76 -1.37 0.07
CA GLU A 158 23.40 -1.17 1.48
C GLU A 158 21.91 -1.45 1.78
N GLU A 159 21.10 -1.58 0.73
CA GLU A 159 19.64 -1.55 0.79
C GLU A 159 18.96 -2.91 0.57
N LYS A 160 19.57 -4.00 1.02
CA LYS A 160 18.82 -5.23 1.34
C LYS A 160 17.96 -4.99 2.59
N ALA A 161 16.85 -4.27 2.41
CA ALA A 161 15.95 -3.88 3.49
C ALA A 161 15.48 -5.11 4.27
N ARG A 162 15.82 -5.14 5.56
CA ARG A 162 15.15 -6.03 6.51
C ARG A 162 13.66 -5.68 6.50
N ILE A 163 12.81 -6.70 6.45
CA ILE A 163 11.35 -6.56 6.34
C ILE A 163 10.84 -5.66 7.48
N ASP A 164 10.42 -4.44 7.13
CA ASP A 164 10.14 -3.35 8.07
C ASP A 164 8.74 -3.45 8.67
N ILE A 165 8.50 -4.52 9.43
CA ILE A 165 7.19 -4.84 10.00
C ILE A 165 7.22 -4.80 11.53
N LEU A 166 6.25 -4.08 12.09
CA LEU A 166 6.00 -3.99 13.53
C LEU A 166 5.70 -5.36 14.14
N GLU A 167 6.26 -5.64 15.32
CA GLU A 167 6.18 -6.95 16.00
C GLU A 167 4.75 -7.50 16.10
N ARG A 168 3.76 -6.65 16.39
CA ARG A 168 2.34 -7.03 16.50
C ARG A 168 1.75 -7.63 15.21
N LEU A 169 2.33 -7.31 14.06
CA LEU A 169 1.94 -7.80 12.74
C LEU A 169 2.84 -8.95 12.27
N ARG A 170 4.05 -9.08 12.84
CA ARG A 170 4.99 -10.18 12.53
C ARG A 170 4.46 -11.54 12.96
N THR A 171 3.86 -11.66 14.15
CA THR A 171 3.36 -12.96 14.64
C THR A 171 2.19 -13.52 13.79
N PRO A 172 1.15 -12.73 13.44
CA PRO A 172 0.13 -13.16 12.48
C PRO A 172 0.72 -13.54 11.11
N PHE A 173 1.63 -12.72 10.58
CA PHE A 173 2.29 -12.97 9.30
C PHE A 173 3.10 -14.29 9.29
N GLN A 174 3.90 -14.55 10.32
CA GLN A 174 4.65 -15.81 10.44
C GLN A 174 3.72 -17.03 10.59
N SER A 175 2.60 -16.89 11.32
CA SER A 175 1.55 -17.93 11.44
C SER A 175 0.77 -18.16 10.13
N ARG A 176 0.81 -17.19 9.21
CA ARG A 176 0.31 -17.32 7.84
C ARG A 176 1.34 -18.01 6.93
N GLN A 177 2.59 -17.57 6.96
CA GLN A 177 3.66 -18.11 6.12
C GLN A 177 3.93 -19.60 6.38
N SER A 178 3.83 -20.07 7.63
CA SER A 178 4.00 -21.50 7.95
C SER A 178 2.94 -22.44 7.33
N LYS A 179 1.96 -21.89 6.61
CA LYS A 179 0.88 -22.62 5.90
C LYS A 179 0.94 -22.41 4.37
N GLN A 180 2.04 -21.85 3.86
CA GLN A 180 2.26 -21.50 2.45
C GLN A 180 3.47 -22.27 1.89
N SER A 181 3.59 -22.36 0.56
CA SER A 181 4.75 -23.02 -0.04
C SER A 181 6.02 -22.17 0.13
N GLN A 182 7.19 -22.81 0.17
CA GLN A 182 8.48 -22.13 0.29
C GLN A 182 8.64 -21.00 -0.76
N GLU A 183 8.16 -21.22 -1.98
CA GLU A 183 8.21 -20.21 -3.04
C GLU A 183 7.30 -19.00 -2.79
N GLN A 184 6.14 -19.21 -2.18
CA GLN A 184 5.24 -18.13 -1.76
C GLN A 184 5.86 -17.32 -0.61
N ILE A 185 6.49 -17.99 0.35
CA ILE A 185 7.20 -17.37 1.48
C ILE A 185 8.35 -16.49 0.96
N GLU A 186 9.20 -17.04 0.09
CA GLU A 186 10.33 -16.31 -0.53
C GLU A 186 9.84 -15.09 -1.33
N MET A 187 8.84 -15.27 -2.21
CA MET A 187 8.27 -14.18 -3.01
C MET A 187 7.63 -13.08 -2.15
N GLN A 188 6.92 -13.44 -1.07
CA GLN A 188 6.43 -12.45 -0.10
C GLN A 188 7.56 -11.70 0.58
N ASN A 189 8.65 -12.36 0.96
CA ASN A 189 9.78 -11.75 1.65
C ASN A 189 10.58 -10.81 0.73
N ASP A 190 10.80 -11.17 -0.53
CA ASP A 190 11.41 -10.33 -1.56
C ASP A 190 10.52 -9.11 -1.91
N LEU A 191 9.19 -9.30 -1.94
CA LEU A 191 8.23 -8.23 -2.15
C LEU A 191 8.16 -7.27 -0.95
N LEU A 192 8.09 -7.79 0.27
CA LEU A 192 8.03 -6.98 1.50
C LEU A 192 9.31 -6.21 1.76
N SER A 193 10.49 -6.78 1.47
CA SER A 193 11.75 -6.05 1.53
C SER A 193 11.80 -4.94 0.45
N THR A 194 11.40 -5.24 -0.79
CA THR A 194 11.31 -4.24 -1.86
C THR A 194 10.34 -3.09 -1.50
N LEU A 195 9.16 -3.39 -0.96
CA LEU A 195 8.19 -2.39 -0.49
C LEU A 195 8.70 -1.63 0.75
N SER A 196 9.48 -2.26 1.63
CA SER A 196 10.07 -1.60 2.81
C SER A 196 10.98 -0.42 2.41
N LEU A 197 11.60 -0.46 1.22
CA LEU A 197 12.40 0.64 0.69
C LEU A 197 11.57 1.90 0.34
N ARG A 198 10.23 1.80 0.34
CA ARG A 198 9.31 2.92 0.02
C ARG A 198 9.67 3.56 -1.34
N ARG A 199 9.86 2.69 -2.33
CA ARG A 199 10.09 3.01 -3.74
C ARG A 199 8.87 2.58 -4.56
N ASP A 200 8.63 3.30 -5.66
CA ASP A 200 7.65 2.89 -6.65
C ASP A 200 8.02 1.54 -7.25
N LEU A 201 7.04 0.63 -7.32
CA LEU A 201 7.21 -0.73 -7.78
C LEU A 201 6.23 -1.05 -8.91
N TYR A 202 6.74 -1.15 -10.12
CA TYR A 202 5.95 -1.56 -11.29
C TYR A 202 6.13 -3.07 -11.57
N LEU A 203 5.06 -3.85 -11.33
CA LEU A 203 5.00 -5.27 -11.66
C LEU A 203 4.19 -5.47 -12.94
N THR A 204 4.85 -5.85 -14.04
CA THR A 204 4.22 -6.02 -15.36
C THR A 204 3.27 -7.22 -15.45
N SER A 205 3.51 -8.26 -14.64
CA SER A 205 2.65 -9.44 -14.55
C SER A 205 2.86 -10.13 -13.20
N VAL A 206 1.82 -10.84 -12.73
CA VAL A 206 1.86 -11.68 -11.52
C VAL A 206 1.16 -13.00 -11.85
N PRO A 207 1.85 -14.16 -11.72
CA PRO A 207 1.24 -15.48 -11.93
C PRO A 207 -0.02 -15.68 -11.08
N LEU A 208 -1.00 -16.41 -11.61
CA LEU A 208 -2.32 -16.57 -10.97
C LEU A 208 -2.19 -17.21 -9.57
N GLU A 209 -1.25 -18.14 -9.43
CA GLU A 209 -0.85 -18.85 -8.22
C GLU A 209 -0.26 -17.89 -7.16
N SER A 210 0.44 -16.85 -7.61
CA SER A 210 1.10 -15.86 -6.75
C SER A 210 0.18 -14.71 -6.36
N ARG A 211 -0.83 -14.34 -7.18
CA ARG A 211 -1.72 -13.18 -6.98
C ARG A 211 -2.18 -13.02 -5.53
N LYS A 212 -2.64 -14.10 -4.89
CA LYS A 212 -3.09 -14.11 -3.49
C LYS A 212 -1.96 -13.79 -2.49
N ALA A 213 -0.82 -14.45 -2.61
CA ALA A 213 0.33 -14.24 -1.73
C ALA A 213 0.94 -12.83 -1.91
N THR A 214 0.99 -12.34 -3.16
CA THR A 214 1.38 -10.96 -3.52
C THR A 214 0.44 -9.94 -2.88
N ARG A 215 -0.88 -10.16 -2.96
CA ARG A 215 -1.89 -9.29 -2.33
C ARG A 215 -1.79 -9.29 -0.81
N GLU A 216 -1.60 -10.46 -0.19
CA GLU A 216 -1.37 -10.58 1.25
C GLU A 216 -0.12 -9.78 1.69
N ALA A 217 0.97 -9.78 0.92
CA ALA A 217 2.16 -8.97 1.22
C ALA A 217 1.93 -7.46 1.07
N ILE A 218 1.26 -7.00 0.00
CA ILE A 218 1.00 -5.56 -0.19
C ILE A 218 0.01 -5.05 0.89
N ALA A 219 -1.02 -5.83 1.22
CA ALA A 219 -1.95 -5.51 2.30
C ALA A 219 -1.24 -5.40 3.66
N LEU A 220 -0.29 -6.29 3.95
CA LEU A 220 0.53 -6.22 5.17
C LEU A 220 1.39 -4.94 5.21
N HIS A 221 1.99 -4.54 4.09
CA HIS A 221 2.74 -3.29 4.00
C HIS A 221 1.84 -2.07 4.29
N ALA A 222 0.63 -2.02 3.70
CA ALA A 222 -0.35 -0.96 3.94
C ALA A 222 -0.81 -0.89 5.41
N VAL A 223 -1.19 -2.03 6.00
CA VAL A 223 -1.59 -2.13 7.42
C VAL A 223 -0.45 -1.71 8.36
N ASN A 224 0.79 -2.05 8.02
CA ASN A 224 1.98 -1.64 8.75
C ASN A 224 2.26 -0.14 8.63
N HIS A 225 2.17 0.44 7.43
CA HIS A 225 2.30 1.89 7.21
C HIS A 225 1.25 2.68 8.02
N VAL A 226 -0.03 2.33 7.91
CA VAL A 226 -1.13 2.96 8.67
C VAL A 226 -0.91 2.84 10.17
N THR A 227 -0.48 1.67 10.65
CA THR A 227 -0.14 1.47 12.07
C THR A 227 1.02 2.39 12.50
N LYS A 228 2.07 2.52 11.69
CA LYS A 228 3.21 3.40 11.99
C LYS A 228 2.79 4.88 12.03
N LYS A 229 2.04 5.36 11.02
CA LYS A 229 1.46 6.72 10.99
C LYS A 229 0.67 6.99 12.27
N ARG A 230 -0.36 6.19 12.57
CA ARG A 230 -1.21 6.40 13.77
C ARG A 230 -0.42 6.31 15.09
N ARG A 231 0.62 5.46 15.18
CA ARG A 231 1.48 5.39 16.38
C ARG A 231 2.36 6.64 16.55
N ARG A 232 2.82 7.26 15.46
CA ARG A 232 3.58 8.52 15.49
C ARG A 232 2.66 9.65 15.97
N VAL A 233 1.51 9.82 15.32
CA VAL A 233 0.54 10.89 15.61
C VAL A 233 0.09 10.85 17.08
N LEU A 234 -0.31 9.69 17.61
CA LEU A 234 -0.75 9.60 19.00
C LEU A 234 0.36 10.01 19.99
N LYS A 235 1.60 9.52 19.79
CA LYS A 235 2.76 9.87 20.62
C LYS A 235 3.12 11.37 20.52
N ASN A 236 2.94 11.95 19.34
CA ASN A 236 3.21 13.38 19.11
C ASN A 236 2.12 14.26 19.73
N ASN A 237 0.85 13.85 19.65
CA ASN A 237 -0.26 14.51 20.34
C ASN A 237 -0.10 14.43 21.87
N ASP A 238 0.32 13.29 22.42
CA ASP A 238 0.68 13.15 23.85
C ASP A 238 1.78 14.16 24.22
N ARG A 239 2.83 14.29 23.40
CA ARG A 239 3.93 15.24 23.62
C ARG A 239 3.48 16.70 23.55
N LEU A 240 2.63 17.07 22.59
CA LEU A 240 2.04 18.40 22.48
C LEU A 240 1.19 18.73 23.71
N ALA A 241 0.32 17.80 24.13
CA ALA A 241 -0.51 17.96 25.33
C ALA A 241 0.32 18.06 26.63
N HIS A 242 1.47 17.37 26.71
CA HIS A 242 2.40 17.53 27.82
C HIS A 242 3.18 18.87 27.76
N ALA A 243 3.60 19.32 26.58
CA ALA A 243 4.29 20.60 26.40
C ALA A 243 3.39 21.77 26.81
N ALA A 244 2.17 21.84 26.26
CA ALA A 244 1.19 22.89 26.57
C ALA A 244 0.80 22.94 28.06
N LYS A 245 0.79 21.80 28.77
CA LYS A 245 0.57 21.75 30.23
C LYS A 245 1.79 22.17 31.05
N THR A 246 2.99 22.08 30.50
CA THR A 246 4.25 22.36 31.22
C THR A 246 4.70 23.81 31.03
N ASN A 247 4.50 24.37 29.83
CA ASN A 247 4.76 25.77 29.52
C ASN A 247 3.76 26.26 28.45
N PRO A 248 2.61 26.84 28.85
CA PRO A 248 1.55 27.25 27.93
C PRO A 248 1.96 28.31 26.90
N ASN A 249 3.04 29.05 27.17
CA ASN A 249 3.54 30.13 26.32
C ASN A 249 4.73 29.69 25.43
N ALA A 250 5.10 28.41 25.45
CA ALA A 250 6.11 27.88 24.55
C ALA A 250 5.52 27.55 23.18
N GLU A 251 6.26 27.83 22.11
CA GLU A 251 5.86 27.49 20.74
C GLU A 251 5.78 25.95 20.56
N PRO A 252 4.87 25.45 19.69
CA PRO A 252 4.79 24.03 19.37
C PRO A 252 6.13 23.52 18.80
N PRO A 253 6.61 22.32 19.19
CA PRO A 253 7.86 21.80 18.64
C PRO A 253 7.78 21.58 17.12
N GLU A 254 8.62 22.29 16.36
CA GLU A 254 8.68 22.23 14.88
C GLU A 254 8.93 20.82 14.33
N ASP A 255 9.48 19.92 15.15
CA ASP A 255 9.77 18.53 14.79
C ASP A 255 8.51 17.62 14.72
N ILE A 256 7.32 18.20 14.93
CA ILE A 256 6.01 17.53 14.90
C ILE A 256 5.20 17.99 13.67
N GLN A 257 5.46 17.35 12.53
CA GLN A 257 4.80 17.61 11.23
C GLN A 257 4.27 16.32 10.58
N ASP A 258 3.65 15.42 11.36
CA ASP A 258 3.19 14.11 10.91
C ASP A 258 1.67 13.99 10.65
N GLN A 259 0.97 15.12 10.66
CA GLN A 259 -0.43 15.25 10.28
C GLN A 259 -0.56 16.16 9.05
N GLY A 260 -1.60 15.94 8.25
CA GLY A 260 -1.97 16.79 7.11
C GLY A 260 -3.49 16.88 7.02
N PHE A 261 -4.00 17.70 6.09
CA PHE A 261 -5.41 18.10 6.00
C PHE A 261 -6.46 16.97 6.02
N THR A 262 -6.09 15.73 5.69
CA THR A 262 -6.99 14.57 5.76
C THR A 262 -6.31 13.35 6.38
N ARG A 263 -7.09 12.52 7.09
CA ARG A 263 -6.56 11.32 7.74
C ARG A 263 -6.05 10.23 6.79
N PRO A 264 -6.68 9.92 5.62
CA PRO A 264 -6.25 8.85 4.75
C PRO A 264 -4.77 8.90 4.38
N SER A 265 -4.13 7.74 4.23
CA SER A 265 -2.76 7.64 3.70
C SER A 265 -2.53 6.49 2.72
N VAL A 266 -3.56 5.69 2.44
CA VAL A 266 -3.49 4.62 1.44
C VAL A 266 -4.76 4.64 0.58
N LEU A 267 -4.59 4.62 -0.74
CA LEU A 267 -5.67 4.40 -1.71
C LEU A 267 -5.40 3.08 -2.45
N VAL A 268 -6.39 2.20 -2.48
CA VAL A 268 -6.36 0.92 -3.22
C VAL A 268 -7.41 0.99 -4.33
N LEU A 269 -6.97 1.21 -5.56
CA LEU A 269 -7.83 1.22 -6.75
C LEU A 269 -7.97 -0.19 -7.32
N LEU A 270 -9.22 -0.64 -7.51
CA LEU A 270 -9.56 -2.01 -7.93
C LEU A 270 -10.69 -1.99 -8.97
N PRO A 271 -10.75 -2.96 -9.89
CA PRO A 271 -11.76 -2.94 -10.96
C PRO A 271 -13.17 -3.26 -10.46
N PHE A 272 -13.31 -4.25 -9.57
CA PHE A 272 -14.59 -4.89 -9.25
C PHE A 272 -14.78 -5.13 -7.75
N ARG A 273 -16.04 -5.24 -7.29
CA ARG A 273 -16.34 -5.63 -5.90
C ARG A 273 -15.73 -6.97 -5.50
N SER A 274 -15.66 -7.95 -6.41
CA SER A 274 -14.99 -9.24 -6.17
C SER A 274 -13.52 -9.04 -5.81
N ALA A 275 -12.78 -8.21 -6.56
CA ALA A 275 -11.40 -7.84 -6.26
C ALA A 275 -11.28 -7.11 -4.90
N ALA A 276 -12.24 -6.25 -4.56
CA ALA A 276 -12.26 -5.56 -3.26
C ALA A 276 -12.58 -6.50 -2.08
N LEU A 277 -13.40 -7.53 -2.27
CA LEU A 277 -13.59 -8.61 -1.29
C LEU A 277 -12.29 -9.41 -1.08
N ASP A 278 -11.58 -9.65 -2.18
CA ASP A 278 -10.30 -10.36 -2.21
C ASP A 278 -9.15 -9.56 -1.54
N TRP A 279 -9.25 -8.22 -1.54
CA TRP A 279 -8.34 -7.30 -0.82
C TRP A 279 -8.72 -7.10 0.66
N PHE A 280 -10.01 -7.00 0.98
CA PHE A 280 -10.48 -7.04 2.37
C PHE A 280 -10.03 -8.33 3.07
N SER A 281 -10.12 -9.46 2.38
CA SER A 281 -9.60 -10.75 2.86
C SER A 281 -8.09 -10.69 3.13
N ALA A 282 -7.32 -10.08 2.23
CA ALA A 282 -5.87 -9.91 2.41
C ALA A 282 -5.49 -8.98 3.58
N ILE A 283 -6.30 -7.95 3.87
CA ILE A 283 -6.12 -7.05 5.04
C ILE A 283 -6.45 -7.81 6.35
N THR A 284 -7.58 -8.52 6.38
CA THR A 284 -8.08 -9.19 7.59
C THR A 284 -7.22 -10.39 8.02
N VAL A 285 -6.53 -11.06 7.10
CA VAL A 285 -5.54 -12.12 7.41
C VAL A 285 -4.43 -11.64 8.36
N HIS A 286 -4.02 -10.37 8.28
CA HIS A 286 -3.00 -9.77 9.16
C HIS A 286 -3.56 -9.11 10.41
N THR A 287 -4.90 -9.07 10.53
CA THR A 287 -5.64 -8.54 11.67
C THR A 287 -6.66 -9.57 12.19
N PRO A 288 -6.21 -10.76 12.63
CA PRO A 288 -7.11 -11.85 13.02
C PRO A 288 -7.81 -11.59 14.37
N SER A 289 -9.05 -12.07 14.48
CA SER A 289 -9.76 -12.25 15.75
C SER A 289 -9.07 -13.32 16.62
N PRO A 290 -9.04 -13.19 17.97
CA PRO A 290 -9.60 -12.12 18.79
C PRO A 290 -8.62 -10.94 19.03
N ILE A 291 -7.45 -10.92 18.38
CA ILE A 291 -6.45 -9.84 18.53
C ILE A 291 -7.00 -8.53 17.95
N PHE A 292 -7.78 -8.63 16.87
CA PHE A 292 -8.52 -7.53 16.27
C PHE A 292 -10.02 -7.86 16.13
N GLN A 293 -10.86 -6.86 16.42
CA GLN A 293 -12.28 -6.85 16.13
C GLN A 293 -12.52 -6.32 14.70
N ILE A 294 -13.21 -7.08 13.86
CA ILE A 294 -13.52 -6.67 12.49
C ILE A 294 -14.98 -6.19 12.45
N GLU A 295 -15.18 -4.88 12.43
CA GLU A 295 -16.51 -4.27 12.42
C GLU A 295 -17.11 -4.27 11.00
N ASN A 296 -18.42 -4.45 10.89
CA ASN A 296 -19.18 -4.49 9.63
C ASN A 296 -18.78 -5.61 8.62
N GLN A 297 -18.04 -6.65 9.05
CA GLN A 297 -17.61 -7.75 8.18
C GLN A 297 -18.76 -8.46 7.45
N ALA A 298 -19.87 -8.75 8.13
CA ALA A 298 -21.02 -9.43 7.53
C ALA A 298 -21.66 -8.60 6.41
N ARG A 299 -21.92 -7.30 6.68
CA ARG A 299 -22.42 -6.33 5.71
C ARG A 299 -21.47 -6.19 4.51
N PHE A 300 -20.16 -6.14 4.76
CA PHE A 300 -19.17 -6.05 3.69
C PHE A 300 -19.19 -7.31 2.80
N ALA A 301 -19.27 -8.50 3.40
CA ALA A 301 -19.38 -9.75 2.66
C ALA A 301 -20.68 -9.85 1.83
N SER A 302 -21.81 -9.29 2.29
CA SER A 302 -23.06 -9.28 1.52
C SER A 302 -23.10 -8.23 0.41
N GLU A 303 -22.51 -7.05 0.59
CA GLU A 303 -22.45 -6.01 -0.46
C GLU A 303 -21.43 -6.30 -1.55
N TYR A 304 -20.31 -6.96 -1.20
CA TYR A 304 -19.19 -7.22 -2.12
C TYR A 304 -19.09 -8.67 -2.62
N GLY A 305 -19.80 -9.59 -1.96
CA GLY A 305 -20.01 -10.96 -2.46
C GLY A 305 -21.07 -11.05 -3.55
N LEU A 306 -21.37 -12.26 -3.97
CA LEU A 306 -22.55 -12.55 -4.78
C LEU A 306 -23.80 -12.60 -3.89
N PRO A 307 -24.98 -12.17 -4.39
CA PRO A 307 -26.23 -12.30 -3.64
C PRO A 307 -26.57 -13.77 -3.37
N GLN A 308 -27.30 -14.03 -2.27
CA GLN A 308 -27.69 -15.40 -1.91
C GLN A 308 -28.54 -16.03 -3.03
N GLY A 309 -28.18 -17.25 -3.43
CA GLY A 309 -28.82 -17.97 -4.55
C GLY A 309 -28.31 -17.59 -5.95
N VAL A 310 -27.42 -16.60 -6.09
CA VAL A 310 -26.80 -16.27 -7.39
C VAL A 310 -25.58 -17.16 -7.64
N ILE A 311 -25.74 -18.09 -8.57
CA ILE A 311 -24.67 -18.96 -9.11
C ILE A 311 -23.68 -18.15 -9.94
N ASP A 312 -22.38 -18.38 -9.72
CA ASP A 312 -21.30 -17.85 -10.56
C ASP A 312 -21.14 -18.72 -11.81
N LYS A 313 -21.78 -18.29 -12.90
CA LYS A 313 -21.76 -18.96 -14.20
C LYS A 313 -20.39 -19.00 -14.88
N LEU A 314 -19.38 -18.26 -14.39
CA LEU A 314 -18.00 -18.35 -14.87
C LEU A 314 -17.19 -19.34 -14.02
N ALA A 315 -17.46 -19.43 -12.71
CA ALA A 315 -16.79 -20.38 -11.82
C ALA A 315 -17.35 -21.82 -11.91
N GLU A 316 -18.63 -21.98 -12.27
CA GLU A 316 -19.28 -23.28 -12.51
C GLU A 316 -19.18 -23.76 -13.98
N ALA A 317 -18.55 -23.00 -14.86
CA ALA A 317 -18.32 -23.41 -16.25
C ALA A 317 -17.34 -24.61 -16.33
N GLU A 318 -17.55 -25.51 -17.29
CA GLU A 318 -16.67 -26.67 -17.46
C GLU A 318 -15.21 -26.25 -17.70
N PRO A 319 -14.20 -26.92 -17.08
CA PRO A 319 -12.80 -26.55 -17.21
C PRO A 319 -12.34 -26.47 -18.67
N GLY A 320 -11.96 -25.26 -19.12
CA GLY A 320 -11.56 -24.98 -20.50
C GLY A 320 -12.59 -24.23 -21.34
N THR A 321 -13.83 -24.05 -20.85
CA THR A 321 -14.87 -23.22 -21.51
C THR A 321 -14.41 -21.77 -21.72
N TYR A 322 -13.67 -21.23 -20.75
CA TYR A 322 -13.13 -19.86 -20.77
C TYR A 322 -11.64 -19.86 -20.43
N PRO A 323 -10.87 -18.85 -20.90
CA PRO A 323 -9.50 -18.62 -20.46
C PRO A 323 -9.40 -18.46 -18.93
N ARG A 324 -8.34 -19.00 -18.33
CA ARG A 324 -8.19 -19.07 -16.87
C ARG A 324 -7.98 -17.69 -16.22
N ASP A 325 -7.31 -16.79 -16.92
CA ASP A 325 -7.15 -15.38 -16.55
C ASP A 325 -8.49 -14.62 -16.63
N HIS A 326 -9.32 -14.88 -17.64
CA HIS A 326 -10.68 -14.35 -17.74
C HIS A 326 -11.54 -14.81 -16.56
N MET A 327 -11.58 -16.11 -16.26
CA MET A 327 -12.30 -16.64 -15.09
C MET A 327 -11.79 -16.03 -13.77
N GLU A 328 -10.47 -15.94 -13.58
CA GLU A 328 -9.88 -15.36 -12.36
C GLU A 328 -10.18 -13.85 -12.21
N THR A 329 -10.53 -13.16 -13.29
CA THR A 329 -10.78 -11.70 -13.31
C THR A 329 -12.26 -11.34 -13.23
N PHE A 330 -13.16 -12.15 -13.80
CA PHE A 330 -14.60 -11.87 -13.90
C PHE A 330 -15.50 -12.74 -13.02
N LYS A 331 -14.94 -13.64 -12.20
CA LYS A 331 -15.66 -14.35 -11.13
C LYS A 331 -16.14 -13.40 -10.03
N GLY A 332 -17.22 -13.79 -9.35
CA GLY A 332 -17.82 -13.05 -8.26
C GLY A 332 -18.58 -11.79 -8.72
N ASN A 333 -18.72 -10.83 -7.80
CA ASN A 333 -19.43 -9.58 -8.05
C ASN A 333 -18.59 -8.61 -8.89
N VAL A 334 -18.94 -8.43 -10.17
CA VAL A 334 -18.23 -7.53 -11.10
C VAL A 334 -18.73 -6.08 -11.12
N ASP A 335 -19.53 -5.65 -10.13
CA ASP A 335 -19.93 -4.25 -10.01
C ASP A 335 -18.69 -3.36 -9.80
N ASP A 336 -18.50 -2.40 -10.70
CA ASP A 336 -17.39 -1.44 -10.75
C ASP A 336 -17.76 -0.06 -10.15
N ASN A 337 -18.94 0.05 -9.53
CA ASN A 337 -19.44 1.24 -8.86
C ASN A 337 -19.42 1.02 -7.33
N PHE A 338 -18.22 1.08 -6.75
CA PHE A 338 -18.02 0.91 -5.31
C PHE A 338 -16.90 1.79 -4.73
N ARG A 339 -17.03 2.10 -3.45
CA ARG A 339 -16.04 2.83 -2.63
C ARG A 339 -16.29 2.55 -1.15
N VAL A 340 -15.23 2.37 -0.37
CA VAL A 340 -15.32 2.16 1.08
C VAL A 340 -14.11 2.78 1.78
N GLY A 341 -14.35 3.51 2.87
CA GLY A 341 -13.31 3.90 3.82
C GLY A 341 -13.13 2.83 4.90
N ILE A 342 -11.89 2.59 5.31
CA ILE A 342 -11.51 1.65 6.36
C ILE A 342 -10.82 2.44 7.49
N LYS A 343 -11.44 2.51 8.67
CA LYS A 343 -10.82 3.08 9.89
C LYS A 343 -10.12 1.95 10.64
N MET A 344 -8.81 2.07 10.83
CA MET A 344 -8.02 1.19 11.67
C MET A 344 -7.82 1.84 13.05
N THR A 345 -7.82 1.02 14.10
CA THR A 345 -7.51 1.44 15.48
C THR A 345 -6.39 0.58 16.07
N ARG A 346 -6.18 0.65 17.39
CA ARG A 346 -5.22 -0.25 18.08
C ARG A 346 -5.67 -1.71 18.03
N LYS A 347 -6.98 -1.99 18.06
CA LYS A 347 -7.57 -3.34 18.17
C LYS A 347 -8.78 -3.58 17.24
N SER A 348 -9.15 -2.66 16.35
CA SER A 348 -10.25 -2.89 15.41
C SER A 348 -9.94 -2.44 13.99
N VAL A 349 -10.68 -3.03 13.04
CA VAL A 349 -10.72 -2.67 11.63
C VAL A 349 -12.18 -2.45 11.26
N LYS A 350 -12.55 -1.20 10.96
CA LYS A 350 -13.93 -0.79 10.70
C LYS A 350 -14.14 -0.47 9.24
N MET A 351 -14.95 -1.30 8.57
CA MET A 351 -15.41 -1.03 7.20
C MET A 351 -16.55 0.00 7.21
N PHE A 352 -16.71 0.72 6.10
CA PHE A 352 -17.70 1.79 5.92
C PHE A 352 -17.47 2.99 6.86
N ALA A 353 -16.21 3.34 7.08
CA ALA A 353 -15.83 4.64 7.64
C ALA A 353 -15.94 5.74 6.58
N GLU A 354 -16.29 6.96 7.00
CA GLU A 354 -16.29 8.15 6.14
C GLU A 354 -14.88 8.53 5.73
N PHE A 355 -14.68 9.11 4.54
CA PHE A 355 -13.35 9.28 3.96
C PHE A 355 -12.39 10.11 4.83
N TYR A 356 -12.81 11.28 5.32
CA TYR A 356 -12.00 12.10 6.24
C TYR A 356 -11.67 11.38 7.56
N SER A 357 -12.49 10.41 7.98
CA SER A 357 -12.33 9.64 9.23
C SER A 357 -11.49 8.36 9.09
N CYS A 358 -11.18 7.92 7.86
CA CYS A 358 -10.57 6.63 7.56
C CYS A 358 -9.04 6.70 7.36
N ASP A 359 -8.37 5.55 7.29
CA ASP A 359 -6.92 5.47 7.00
C ASP A 359 -6.64 4.92 5.60
N ILE A 360 -7.47 3.96 5.13
CA ILE A 360 -7.38 3.33 3.82
C ILE A 360 -8.69 3.56 3.07
N ILE A 361 -8.62 4.10 1.86
CA ILE A 361 -9.74 4.11 0.92
C ILE A 361 -9.55 2.94 -0.05
N MET A 362 -10.58 2.12 -0.23
CA MET A 362 -10.62 1.07 -1.25
C MET A 362 -11.78 1.36 -2.20
N ALA A 363 -11.47 1.59 -3.47
CA ALA A 363 -12.44 2.12 -4.43
C ALA A 363 -12.21 1.63 -5.86
N SER A 364 -13.26 1.76 -6.64
CA SER A 364 -13.20 1.72 -8.11
C SER A 364 -12.84 3.10 -8.68
N PRO A 365 -12.21 3.17 -9.86
CA PRO A 365 -12.02 4.45 -10.57
C PRO A 365 -13.35 5.16 -10.83
N LEU A 366 -14.40 4.41 -11.21
CA LEU A 366 -15.75 4.95 -11.44
C LEU A 366 -16.40 5.44 -10.13
N GLY A 367 -16.41 4.62 -9.07
CA GLY A 367 -16.99 4.99 -7.78
C GLY A 367 -16.29 6.17 -7.10
N LEU A 368 -14.98 6.31 -7.28
CA LEU A 368 -14.23 7.48 -6.83
C LEU A 368 -14.61 8.73 -7.64
N ARG A 369 -14.60 8.63 -8.97
CA ARG A 369 -15.02 9.73 -9.87
C ARG A 369 -16.44 10.23 -9.56
N ARG A 370 -17.40 9.32 -9.41
CA ARG A 370 -18.81 9.62 -9.04
C ARG A 370 -19.00 10.20 -7.63
N SER A 371 -17.93 10.30 -6.83
CA SER A 371 -17.93 11.02 -5.55
C SER A 371 -17.45 12.45 -5.74
N ILE A 372 -16.32 12.62 -6.42
CA ILE A 372 -15.74 13.93 -6.76
C ILE A 372 -16.71 14.76 -7.64
N GLU A 373 -17.48 14.11 -8.52
CA GLU A 373 -18.53 14.74 -9.33
C GLU A 373 -19.84 15.06 -8.56
N LYS A 374 -19.93 14.71 -7.27
CA LYS A 374 -21.06 15.06 -6.37
C LYS A 374 -20.69 16.10 -5.31
N GLU A 375 -19.41 16.42 -5.17
CA GLU A 375 -18.86 17.43 -4.26
C GLU A 375 -18.53 18.73 -5.04
N LYS A 376 -19.08 18.87 -6.25
CA LYS A 376 -19.06 20.04 -7.14
C LYS A 376 -20.48 20.49 -7.45
#